data_AF-A0A2T2NIA5-F1
#
_entry.id   AF-A0A2T2NIA5-F1
#
_cell.length_a   1.000
_cell.length_b   1.000
_cell.length_c   1.000
_cell.angle_alpha   90.00
_cell.angle_beta   90.00
_cell.angle_gamma   90.00
#
_symmetry.space_group_name_H-M   'P 1'
#
loop_
_entity.id
_entity.type
_entity.pdbx_description
1 polymer ?
#
loop_
_entity_poly.entity_id
_entity_poly.type
_entity_poly.pdbx_seq_one_letter_code
_entity_poly.pdbx_strand_id
1 'polypeptide(L)'
;MRISPLAFLLTSPLLVLAKDCGIFYTWADESQLDVWRDLHAAQMCSDIGGSTNEVGIVNGQKPNMCAVCRGARSSTRDYERDVTQQNVEGTIKYTVRCGYYGDRKCHA
;
A
#
# COMPACT_ATOMS: atom_id res chain seq x y z
N MET A 1 -58.39 -12.50 -4.96
CA MET A 1 -57.35 -11.44 -4.83
C MET A 1 -56.02 -12.10 -4.56
N ARG A 2 -55.05 -11.99 -5.48
CA ARG A 2 -53.70 -12.51 -5.29
C ARG A 2 -52.87 -11.39 -4.64
N ILE A 3 -52.44 -11.62 -3.41
CA ILE A 3 -51.58 -10.70 -2.67
C ILE A 3 -50.15 -11.13 -3.01
N SER A 4 -49.44 -10.34 -3.82
CA SER A 4 -47.98 -10.41 -3.94
C SER A 4 -47.38 -9.59 -2.79
N PRO A 5 -46.60 -10.18 -1.87
CA PRO A 5 -45.78 -9.39 -0.97
C PRO A 5 -44.34 -9.34 -1.52
N LEU A 6 -43.96 -8.11 -1.86
CA LEU A 6 -42.65 -7.51 -1.71
C LEU A 6 -41.43 -8.45 -1.81
N ALA A 7 -40.71 -8.31 -2.92
CA ALA A 7 -39.30 -8.66 -3.01
C ALA A 7 -38.52 -7.87 -1.94
N PHE A 8 -38.06 -8.59 -0.91
CA PHE A 8 -37.12 -8.08 0.08
C PHE A 8 -35.78 -7.83 -0.63
N LEU A 9 -35.51 -6.56 -0.97
CA LEU A 9 -34.20 -6.11 -1.43
C LEU A 9 -33.23 -6.17 -0.24
N LEU A 10 -32.56 -7.32 -0.11
CA LEU A 10 -31.36 -7.50 0.71
C LEU A 10 -30.26 -6.58 0.15
N THR A 11 -30.16 -5.37 0.70
CA THR A 11 -28.97 -4.55 0.57
C THR A 11 -27.93 -5.12 1.51
N SER A 12 -27.19 -6.13 1.04
CA SER A 12 -26.00 -6.60 1.72
C SER A 12 -25.07 -5.39 1.90
N PRO A 13 -24.71 -4.98 3.14
CA PRO A 13 -23.64 -4.04 3.30
C PRO A 13 -22.40 -4.72 2.73
N LEU A 14 -21.91 -4.20 1.61
CA LEU A 14 -20.57 -4.52 1.12
C LEU A 14 -19.63 -4.11 2.25
N LEU A 15 -19.28 -5.06 3.10
CA LEU A 15 -18.13 -4.94 3.98
C LEU A 15 -16.96 -4.68 3.04
N VAL A 16 -16.63 -3.40 2.89
CA VAL A 16 -15.43 -2.93 2.22
C VAL A 16 -14.31 -3.45 3.10
N LEU A 17 -13.88 -4.68 2.86
CA LEU A 17 -12.69 -5.24 3.48
C LEU A 17 -11.56 -4.31 3.04
N ALA A 18 -11.10 -3.51 3.99
CA ALA A 18 -9.92 -2.70 3.83
C ALA A 18 -8.79 -3.66 3.44
N LYS A 19 -8.13 -3.37 2.33
CA LYS A 19 -7.15 -4.24 1.71
C LYS A 19 -5.77 -3.77 2.11
N ASP A 20 -4.86 -4.68 2.41
CA ASP A 20 -3.48 -4.30 2.67
C ASP A 20 -2.72 -4.12 1.34
N CYS A 21 -1.70 -3.28 1.33
CA CYS A 21 -0.86 -3.07 0.16
C CYS A 21 0.62 -3.02 0.52
N GLY A 22 1.45 -3.74 -0.23
CA GLY A 22 2.89 -3.63 -0.19
C GLY A 22 3.35 -2.49 -1.11
N ILE A 23 4.23 -1.63 -0.59
CA ILE A 23 4.88 -0.56 -1.33
C ILE A 23 6.35 -0.94 -1.47
N PHE A 24 6.75 -1.36 -2.67
CA PHE A 24 8.08 -1.91 -2.96
C PHE A 24 8.97 -0.85 -3.63
N TYR A 25 10.23 -0.81 -3.23
CA TYR A 25 11.23 0.13 -3.76
C TYR A 25 12.64 -0.42 -3.55
N THR A 26 13.63 0.14 -4.24
CA THR A 26 15.04 -0.21 -4.08
C THR A 26 15.82 0.91 -3.39
N TRP A 27 16.58 0.57 -2.34
CA TRP A 27 17.36 1.50 -1.55
C TRP A 27 18.68 0.88 -1.05
N ALA A 28 19.80 1.57 -1.28
CA ALA A 28 21.16 1.05 -1.05
C ALA A 28 21.85 1.57 0.24
N ASP A 29 21.10 2.20 1.16
CA ASP A 29 21.57 2.71 2.47
C ASP A 29 22.71 3.74 2.40
N GLU A 30 22.49 4.83 1.67
CA GLU A 30 23.32 6.03 1.80
C GLU A 30 22.61 7.04 2.73
N SER A 31 23.23 7.35 3.86
CA SER A 31 22.61 7.99 5.03
C SER A 31 21.92 9.35 4.75
N GLN A 32 20.92 9.67 5.58
CA GLN A 32 19.94 10.79 5.54
C GLN A 32 18.71 10.62 4.63
N LEU A 33 18.76 9.72 3.65
CA LEU A 33 17.66 9.52 2.71
C LEU A 33 16.69 8.39 3.13
N ASP A 34 17.07 7.58 4.13
CA ASP A 34 16.20 6.54 4.69
C ASP A 34 14.90 7.12 5.27
N VAL A 35 15.00 8.25 5.98
CA VAL A 35 13.84 8.94 6.55
C VAL A 35 12.93 9.48 5.46
N TRP A 36 13.51 10.07 4.41
CA TRP A 36 12.70 10.59 3.29
C TRP A 36 11.95 9.49 2.56
N ARG A 37 12.64 8.39 2.26
CA ARG A 37 12.06 7.17 1.66
C ARG A 37 10.90 6.63 2.49
N ASP A 38 11.11 6.46 3.79
CA ASP A 38 10.10 5.93 4.69
C ASP A 38 8.89 6.85 4.82
N LEU A 39 9.13 8.17 4.90
CA LEU A 39 8.06 9.17 4.86
C LEU A 39 7.32 9.15 3.53
N HIS A 40 8.01 8.94 2.41
CA HIS A 40 7.35 8.88 1.11
C HIS A 40 6.49 7.62 0.96
N ALA A 41 7.00 6.46 1.37
CA ALA A 41 6.21 5.23 1.43
C ALA A 41 4.99 5.39 2.36
N ALA A 42 5.15 6.05 3.50
CA ALA A 42 4.05 6.36 4.41
C ALA A 42 3.03 7.33 3.80
N GLN A 43 3.50 8.36 3.08
CA GLN A 43 2.63 9.30 2.37
C GLN A 43 1.82 8.57 1.29
N MET A 44 2.45 7.71 0.49
CA MET A 44 1.76 6.91 -0.53
C MET A 44 0.69 6.00 0.10
N CYS A 45 0.97 5.44 1.28
CA CYS A 45 -0.02 4.67 2.03
C CYS A 45 -1.22 5.54 2.46
N SER A 46 -0.97 6.74 2.95
CA SER A 46 -2.01 7.71 3.30
C SER A 46 -2.83 8.14 2.08
N ASP A 47 -2.21 8.32 0.91
CA ASP A 47 -2.88 8.73 -0.34
C ASP A 47 -3.92 7.69 -0.79
N ILE A 48 -3.64 6.40 -0.57
CA ILE A 48 -4.57 5.30 -0.84
C ILE A 48 -5.54 5.02 0.32
N GLY A 49 -5.52 5.87 1.36
CA GLY A 49 -6.42 5.86 2.50
C GLY A 49 -6.07 4.83 3.59
N GLY A 50 -4.87 4.25 3.54
CA GLY A 50 -4.38 3.35 4.58
C GLY A 50 -3.49 4.05 5.59
N SER A 51 -2.88 3.26 6.48
CA SER A 51 -1.84 3.70 7.41
C SER A 51 -0.71 2.68 7.47
N THR A 52 0.52 3.12 7.76
CA THR A 52 1.67 2.21 7.88
C THR A 52 2.51 2.55 9.10
N ASN A 53 2.92 1.52 9.82
CA ASN A 53 3.97 1.54 10.83
C ASN A 53 5.12 0.58 10.46
N GLU A 54 5.11 0.12 9.21
CA GLU A 54 5.90 -1.00 8.71
C GLU A 54 6.65 -0.51 7.47
N VAL A 55 7.76 0.20 7.67
CA VAL A 55 8.59 0.80 6.62
C VAL A 55 10.01 0.24 6.68
N GLY A 56 10.78 0.37 5.60
CA GLY A 56 12.17 -0.09 5.53
C GLY A 56 12.36 -1.61 5.72
N ILE A 57 11.36 -2.42 5.39
CA ILE A 57 11.44 -3.88 5.53
C ILE A 57 12.26 -4.43 4.36
N VAL A 58 13.31 -5.22 4.64
CA VAL A 58 14.10 -5.87 3.58
C VAL A 58 13.25 -6.94 2.89
N ASN A 59 13.14 -6.85 1.56
CA ASN A 59 12.40 -7.78 0.72
C ASN A 59 13.37 -8.77 0.03
N GLY A 60 13.70 -9.87 0.72
CA GLY A 60 14.68 -10.85 0.25
C GLY A 60 16.12 -10.42 0.50
N GLN A 61 16.67 -9.54 -0.33
CA GLN A 61 18.03 -9.01 -0.20
C GLN A 61 18.08 -7.53 -0.58
N LYS A 62 18.91 -6.75 0.14
CA LYS A 62 19.24 -5.36 -0.24
C LYS A 62 19.75 -5.29 -1.68
N PRO A 63 19.39 -4.26 -2.47
CA PRO A 63 18.71 -3.03 -2.03
C PRO A 63 17.17 -3.14 -2.02
N ASN A 64 16.57 -4.32 -2.20
CA ASN A 64 15.12 -4.44 -2.27
C ASN A 64 14.47 -4.25 -0.89
N MET A 65 13.57 -3.30 -0.81
CA MET A 65 12.87 -2.91 0.41
C MET A 65 11.36 -2.84 0.15
N CYS A 66 10.58 -2.84 1.22
CA CYS A 66 9.17 -2.51 1.15
C CYS A 66 8.67 -1.79 2.40
N ALA A 67 7.47 -1.23 2.26
CA ALA A 67 6.58 -0.91 3.37
C ALA A 67 5.25 -1.66 3.25
N VAL A 68 4.57 -1.92 4.36
CA VAL A 68 3.23 -2.51 4.38
C VAL A 68 2.21 -1.46 4.80
N CYS A 69 1.29 -1.14 3.90
CA CYS A 69 0.17 -0.26 4.11
C CYS A 69 -1.05 -1.06 4.55
N ARG A 70 -1.58 -0.75 5.73
CA ARG A 70 -2.75 -1.42 6.31
C ARG A 70 -4.02 -0.66 6.00
N GLY A 71 -5.07 -1.42 5.67
CA GLY A 71 -6.41 -0.88 5.52
C GLY A 71 -6.58 0.16 4.42
N ALA A 72 -5.91 -0.03 3.28
CA ALA A 72 -6.13 0.80 2.10
C ALA A 72 -7.56 0.66 1.56
N ARG A 73 -8.02 1.68 0.83
CA ARG A 73 -9.33 1.67 0.17
C ARG A 73 -9.43 0.45 -0.77
N SER A 74 -10.58 -0.23 -0.77
CA SER A 74 -10.78 -1.42 -1.62
C SER A 74 -10.68 -1.14 -3.12
N SER A 75 -10.93 0.11 -3.54
CA SER A 75 -10.81 0.55 -4.92
C SER A 75 -9.37 0.74 -5.38
N THR A 76 -8.40 0.72 -4.45
CA THR A 76 -6.99 0.90 -4.77
C THR A 76 -6.52 -0.25 -5.64
N ARG A 77 -6.06 0.11 -6.83
CA ARG A 77 -5.48 -0.81 -7.81
C ARG A 77 -3.97 -0.86 -7.60
N ASP A 78 -3.36 -1.89 -8.15
CA ASP A 78 -1.91 -1.93 -8.26
C ASP A 78 -1.42 -0.85 -9.24
N TYR A 79 -0.34 -0.17 -8.89
CA TYR A 79 0.26 0.86 -9.75
C TYR A 79 1.75 1.02 -9.47
N GLU A 80 2.43 1.74 -10.36
CA GLU A 80 3.83 2.09 -10.23
C GLU A 80 3.96 3.61 -10.34
N ARG A 81 4.88 4.19 -9.57
CA ARG A 81 5.14 5.63 -9.58
C ARG A 81 6.63 5.88 -9.41
N ASP A 82 7.16 6.67 -10.33
CA ASP A 82 8.51 7.20 -10.22
C ASP A 82 8.47 8.50 -9.43
N VAL A 83 9.34 8.60 -8.43
CA VAL A 83 9.43 9.74 -7.51
C VAL A 83 10.86 10.24 -7.52
N THR A 84 11.04 11.46 -8.00
CA THR A 84 12.32 12.16 -8.02
C THR A 84 12.35 13.18 -6.89
N GLN A 85 13.37 13.12 -6.04
CA GLN A 85 13.59 14.15 -5.04
C GLN A 85 14.52 15.22 -5.62
N GLN A 86 14.16 16.50 -5.52
CA GLN A 86 14.95 17.61 -6.11
C GLN A 86 16.40 17.69 -5.59
N ASN A 87 16.69 17.10 -4.42
CA ASN A 87 18.00 17.14 -3.77
C ASN A 87 18.75 15.80 -3.84
N VAL A 88 18.19 14.79 -4.50
CA VAL A 88 18.83 13.49 -4.71
C VAL A 88 18.94 13.30 -6.21
N GLU A 89 20.13 13.04 -6.71
CA GLU A 89 20.35 12.63 -8.09
C GLU A 89 19.83 11.20 -8.30
N GLY A 90 18.53 10.99 -8.13
CA GLY A 90 17.92 9.68 -8.16
C GLY A 90 16.40 9.75 -8.27
N THR A 91 15.88 8.97 -9.21
CA THR A 91 14.46 8.64 -9.30
C THR A 91 14.26 7.28 -8.65
N ILE A 92 13.40 7.21 -7.63
CA ILE A 92 13.02 5.95 -7.01
C ILE A 92 11.70 5.49 -7.63
N LYS A 93 11.69 4.25 -8.13
CA LYS A 93 10.47 3.59 -8.56
C LYS A 93 9.78 2.93 -7.36
N TYR A 94 8.58 3.40 -7.04
CA TYR A 94 7.70 2.79 -6.05
C TYR A 94 6.65 1.93 -6.77
N THR A 95 6.52 0.68 -6.37
CA THR A 95 5.50 -0.25 -6.88
C THR A 95 4.51 -0.54 -5.76
N VAL A 96 3.22 -0.28 -5.98
CA VAL A 96 2.17 -0.62 -5.03
C VAL A 96 1.45 -1.86 -5.53
N ARG A 97 1.42 -2.91 -4.70
CA ARG A 97 0.63 -4.13 -4.94
C ARG A 97 -0.28 -4.34 -3.75
N CYS A 98 -1.55 -4.53 -4.00
CA CYS A 98 -2.51 -4.77 -2.93
C CYS A 98 -2.81 -6.26 -2.82
N GLY A 99 -2.81 -6.79 -1.60
CA GLY A 99 -2.99 -8.20 -1.29
C GLY A 99 -3.19 -8.42 0.20
N TYR A 100 -2.98 -9.66 0.64
CA TYR A 100 -2.77 -9.94 2.05
C TYR A 100 -1.28 -9.78 2.33
N TYR A 101 -0.88 -9.19 3.46
CA TYR A 101 0.54 -9.09 3.82
C TYR A 101 0.71 -9.51 5.27
N GLY A 102 1.70 -10.36 5.56
CA GLY A 102 2.04 -10.72 6.93
C GLY A 102 2.57 -9.52 7.73
N ASP A 103 2.53 -9.61 9.06
CA ASP A 103 3.19 -8.61 9.91
C ASP A 103 4.69 -8.55 9.62
N ARG A 104 5.17 -7.34 9.33
CA ARG A 104 6.54 -6.99 8.94
C ARG A 104 7.10 -7.83 7.79
N LYS A 105 6.25 -8.24 6.84
CA LYS A 105 6.63 -9.07 5.70
C LYS A 105 6.13 -8.47 4.39
N CYS A 106 7.06 -8.34 3.44
CA CYS A 106 6.81 -7.87 2.08
C CYS A 106 6.18 -8.92 1.16
N HIS A 107 6.10 -10.18 1.60
CA HIS A 107 5.51 -11.27 0.84
C HIS A 107 4.04 -11.44 1.23
N ALA A 108 3.20 -11.45 0.20
CA ALA A 108 1.79 -11.76 0.30
C ALA A 108 1.54 -13.28 0.34
#